data_AF-A4J4Z8-F1
#
_entry.id   AF-A4J4Z8-F1
#
_cell.length_a   1.000
_cell.length_b   1.000
_cell.length_c   1.000
_cell.angle_alpha   90.00
_cell.angle_beta   90.00
_cell.angle_gamma   90.00
#
_symmetry.space_group_name_H-M   'P 1'
#
loop_
_entity.id
_entity.type
_entity.pdbx_description
1 polymer ?
#
loop_
_entity_poly.entity_id
_entity_poly.type
_entity_poly.pdbx_seq_one_letter_code
_entity_poly.pdbx_strand_id
1 'polypeptide(L)'
;MWLKVLSYNLLNWFRLALLDGKDGRAEVPTIRRKILNVPGNIVGNNRYRHIKLAPNPWLQKALKNAKEKLQEFLCIQAWVAVSSG
;
A
#
# COMPACT_ATOMS: atom_id res chain seq x y z
N MET A 1 5.09 24.63 -2.83
CA MET A 1 3.65 24.29 -2.99
C MET A 1 3.46 23.11 -3.95
N TRP A 2 4.08 23.13 -5.13
CA TRP A 2 4.03 22.06 -6.15
C TRP A 2 4.43 20.65 -5.68
N LEU A 3 5.47 20.51 -4.85
CA LEU A 3 5.87 19.22 -4.31
C LEU A 3 4.74 18.53 -3.53
N LYS A 4 3.99 19.29 -2.72
CA LYS A 4 2.83 18.78 -1.97
C LYS A 4 1.71 18.32 -2.89
N VAL A 5 1.44 19.08 -3.96
CA VAL A 5 0.41 18.75 -4.96
C VAL A 5 0.79 17.47 -5.71
N LEU A 6 2.05 17.34 -6.13
CA LEU A 6 2.57 16.13 -6.77
C LEU A 6 2.49 14.92 -5.84
N SER A 7 2.90 15.05 -4.58
CA SER A 7 2.79 13.95 -3.61
C SER A 7 1.33 13.54 -3.38
N TYR A 8 0.41 14.50 -3.32
CA TYR A 8 -1.03 14.21 -3.17
C TYR A 8 -1.60 13.49 -4.39
N ASN A 9 -1.29 13.96 -5.59
CA ASN A 9 -1.75 13.34 -6.83
C ASN A 9 -1.18 11.94 -7.00
N LEU A 10 0.11 11.75 -6.69
CA LEU A 10 0.76 10.45 -6.72
C LEU A 10 0.09 9.48 -5.73
N LEU A 11 -0.17 9.93 -4.50
CA LEU A 11 -0.84 9.11 -3.49
C LEU A 11 -2.29 8.78 -3.87
N ASN A 12 -3.01 9.73 -4.48
CA ASN A 12 -4.35 9.50 -5.02
C ASN A 12 -4.35 8.50 -6.17
N TRP A 13 -3.36 8.58 -7.07
CA TRP A 13 -3.20 7.63 -8.15
C TRP A 13 -2.90 6.23 -7.59
N PHE A 14 -1.96 6.12 -6.65
CA PHE A 14 -1.66 4.86 -5.98
C PHE A 14 -2.88 4.25 -5.30
N ARG A 15 -3.67 5.09 -4.61
CA ARG A 15 -4.93 4.68 -3.99
C ARG A 15 -5.89 4.06 -5.01
N LEU A 16 -6.09 4.70 -6.15
CA LEU A 16 -7.05 4.26 -7.16
C LEU A 16 -6.54 3.04 -7.95
N ALA A 17 -5.24 2.96 -8.21
CA ALA A 17 -4.64 1.92 -9.01
C ALA A 17 -4.43 0.60 -8.24
N LEU A 18 -4.15 0.68 -6.92
CA LEU A 18 -3.73 -0.48 -6.14
C LEU A 18 -4.76 -0.99 -5.13
N LEU A 19 -5.81 -0.22 -4.81
CA LEU A 19 -6.81 -0.60 -3.82
C LEU A 19 -8.17 -0.85 -4.47
N ASP A 20 -8.80 -1.96 -4.09
CA ASP A 20 -10.07 -2.38 -4.68
C ASP A 20 -11.30 -1.75 -4.02
N GLY A 21 -12.36 -1.60 -4.81
CA GLY A 21 -13.72 -1.38 -4.34
C GLY A 21 -13.88 -0.16 -3.43
N LYS A 22 -14.32 -0.40 -2.19
CA LYS A 22 -14.62 0.67 -1.22
C LYS A 22 -13.36 1.39 -0.72
N ASP A 23 -12.20 0.74 -0.76
CA ASP A 23 -10.96 1.31 -0.24
C ASP A 23 -10.31 2.28 -1.23
N GLY A 24 -10.41 2.04 -2.54
CA GLY A 24 -10.00 3.02 -3.55
C GLY A 24 -10.83 4.31 -3.51
N ARG A 25 -12.08 4.23 -3.04
CA ARG A 25 -12.99 5.38 -2.88
C ARG A 25 -12.77 6.12 -1.55
N ALA A 26 -12.17 5.49 -0.55
CA ALA A 26 -11.96 6.07 0.77
C ALA A 26 -10.94 7.21 0.72
N GLU A 27 -11.22 8.36 1.34
CA GLU A 27 -10.29 9.50 1.33
C GLU A 27 -8.89 9.15 1.85
N VAL A 28 -7.88 9.86 1.35
CA VAL A 28 -6.47 9.69 1.75
C VAL A 28 -6.26 9.68 3.28
N PRO A 29 -6.90 10.57 4.08
CA PRO A 29 -6.75 10.53 5.54
C PRO A 29 -7.26 9.21 6.16
N THR A 30 -8.31 8.63 5.60
CA THR A 30 -8.89 7.36 6.06
C THR A 30 -7.94 6.21 5.81
N ILE A 31 -7.36 6.14 4.61
CA ILE A 31 -6.37 5.12 4.26
C ILE A 31 -5.12 5.28 5.12
N ARG A 32 -4.64 6.52 5.29
CA ARG A 32 -3.51 6.84 6.16
C ARG A 32 -3.75 6.35 7.59
N ARG A 33 -4.95 6.57 8.15
CA ARG A 33 -5.31 6.03 9.47
C ARG A 33 -5.28 4.51 9.50
N LYS A 34 -5.83 3.83 8.49
CA LYS A 34 -5.79 2.35 8.41
C LYS A 34 -4.37 1.79 8.36
N ILE A 35 -3.44 2.49 7.69
CA ILE A 35 -2.03 2.08 7.57
C ILE A 35 -1.23 2.40 8.83
N LEU A 36 -1.41 3.58 9.42
CA LEU A 36 -0.60 4.04 10.55
C LEU A 36 -1.12 3.58 11.92
N ASN A 37 -2.43 3.34 12.06
CA ASN A 37 -3.03 2.90 13.32
C ASN A 37 -3.07 1.38 13.43
N VAL A 38 -1.98 0.70 13.08
CA VAL A 38 -1.84 -0.73 13.37
C VAL A 38 -1.32 -0.88 14.80
N PRO A 39 -2.07 -1.49 15.73
CA PRO A 39 -1.62 -1.63 17.10
C PRO A 39 -0.34 -2.46 17.18
N GLY A 40 0.59 -2.02 18.03
CA GLY A 40 1.82 -2.74 18.32
C GLY A 40 1.64 -3.64 19.54
N ASN A 41 1.83 -4.95 19.36
CA ASN A 41 1.86 -5.91 20.45
C ASN A 41 3.26 -5.94 21.05
N ILE A 42 3.36 -5.86 22.38
CA ILE A 42 4.63 -6.11 23.09
C ILE A 42 4.80 -7.61 23.21
N VAL A 43 5.88 -8.14 22.64
CA VAL A 43 6.19 -9.57 22.59
C VAL A 43 7.61 -9.85 23.11
N GLY A 44 7.86 -11.08 23.54
CA GLY A 44 9.13 -11.49 24.14
C GLY A 44 9.11 -11.52 25.67
N ASN A 45 10.19 -11.98 26.29
CA ASN A 45 10.22 -12.31 27.72
C ASN A 45 11.18 -11.42 28.52
N ASN A 46 10.75 -10.97 29.70
CA ASN A 46 11.50 -10.13 30.63
C ASN A 46 12.29 -8.98 29.95
N ARG A 47 13.62 -9.08 29.85
CA ARG A 47 14.52 -8.05 29.30
C ARG A 47 14.47 -7.93 27.78
N TYR A 48 13.97 -8.95 27.07
CA TYR A 48 13.90 -8.96 25.61
C TYR A 48 12.46 -8.78 25.13
N ARG A 49 11.88 -7.61 25.43
CA ARG A 49 10.60 -7.19 24.86
C ARG A 49 10.84 -6.42 23.57
N HIS A 50 10.07 -6.72 22.53
CA HIS A 50 10.07 -5.98 21.27
C HIS A 50 8.64 -5.72 20.81
N ILE A 51 8.46 -4.71 19.95
CA ILE A 51 7.16 -4.37 19.38
C ILE A 51 6.97 -5.17 18.10
N LYS A 52 5.89 -5.96 18.03
CA LYS A 52 5.44 -6.64 16.82
C LYS A 52 4.09 -6.08 16.42
N LEU A 53 3.96 -5.61 15.18
CA LEU A 53 2.68 -5.14 14.65
C LEU A 53 1.65 -6.26 14.73
N ALA A 54 0.44 -5.93 15.18
CA ALA A 54 -0.67 -6.86 15.22
C ALA A 54 -1.03 -7.33 13.80
N PRO A 55 -1.50 -8.57 13.62
CA PRO A 55 -2.00 -9.04 12.34
C PRO A 55 -3.12 -8.11 11.85
N ASN A 56 -2.96 -7.57 10.65
CA ASN A 56 -3.98 -6.75 10.00
C ASN A 56 -4.37 -7.41 8.66
N PRO A 57 -5.46 -8.20 8.63
CA PRO A 57 -5.90 -8.91 7.43
C PRO A 57 -6.20 -7.99 6.26
N TRP A 58 -6.72 -6.79 6.55
CA TRP A 58 -6.98 -5.78 5.53
C TRP A 58 -5.67 -5.29 4.89
N LEU A 59 -4.66 -4.97 5.70
CA LEU A 59 -3.36 -4.51 5.20
C LEU A 59 -2.65 -5.59 4.39
N GLN A 60 -2.75 -6.86 4.82
CA GLN A 60 -2.22 -7.99 4.07
C GLN A 60 -2.88 -8.12 2.69
N LYS A 61 -4.21 -8.02 2.63
CA LYS A 61 -4.95 -8.03 1.36
C LYS A 61 -4.56 -6.86 0.47
N ALA A 62 -4.51 -5.65 1.02
CA ALA A 62 -4.13 -4.45 0.28
C ALA A 62 -2.71 -4.56 -0.30
N LEU A 63 -1.75 -5.08 0.47
CA LEU A 63 -0.38 -5.31 0.01
C LEU A 63 -0.30 -6.40 -1.06
N LYS A 64 -1.07 -7.48 -0.91
CA LYS A 64 -1.13 -8.55 -1.91
C LYS A 64 -1.65 -8.01 -3.25
N ASN A 65 -2.79 -7.32 -3.23
CA ASN A 65 -3.37 -6.72 -4.43
C ASN A 65 -2.42 -5.70 -5.08
N ALA A 66 -1.78 -4.85 -4.27
CA ALA A 66 -0.80 -3.88 -4.75
C ALA A 66 0.37 -4.55 -5.48
N LYS A 67 0.90 -5.66 -4.94
CA LYS A 67 1.97 -6.43 -5.57
C LYS A 67 1.53 -7.04 -6.90
N GLU A 68 0.34 -7.66 -6.93
CA GLU A 68 -0.21 -8.27 -8.13
C GLU A 68 -0.42 -7.23 -9.24
N LYS A 69 -0.99 -6.06 -8.91
CA LYS A 69 -1.19 -4.96 -9.86
C LYS A 69 0.11 -4.35 -10.38
N LEU A 70 1.11 -4.21 -9.52
CA LEU A 70 2.44 -3.74 -9.95
C LEU A 70 3.12 -4.77 -10.86
N GLN A 71 3.01 -6.05 -10.56
CA GLN A 71 3.55 -7.12 -11.41
C GLN A 71 2.86 -7.12 -12.79
N GLU A 72 1.52 -7.04 -12.82
CA GLU A 72 0.74 -6.93 -14.05
C GLU A 72 1.21 -5.74 -14.91
N PHE A 73 1.35 -4.56 -14.29
CA PHE A 73 1.86 -3.37 -14.98
C PHE A 73 3.27 -3.57 -15.56
N LEU A 74 4.21 -4.08 -14.75
CA LEU A 74 5.59 -4.30 -15.19
C LEU A 74 5.69 -5.34 -16.31
N CYS A 75 4.89 -6.40 -16.25
CA CYS A 75 4.81 -7.40 -17.32
C CYS A 75 4.29 -6.80 -18.63
N ILE A 76 3.24 -5.97 -18.58
CA ILE A 76 2.74 -5.26 -19.76
C ILE A 76 3.82 -4.35 -20.34
N GLN A 77 4.53 -3.59 -19.51
CA GLN A 77 5.61 -2.71 -19.97
C GLN A 77 6.76 -3.49 -20.61
N ALA A 78 7.16 -4.62 -20.02
CA ALA A 78 8.18 -5.49 -20.60
C ALA A 78 7.75 -6.05 -21.96
N TRP A 79 6.49 -6.46 -22.08
CA TRP A 79 5.93 -6.95 -23.35
C TRP A 79 5.93 -5.87 -24.44
N VAL A 80 5.50 -4.65 -24.11
CA VAL A 80 5.52 -3.51 -25.04
C VAL A 80 6.95 -3.20 -25.51
N ALA A 81 7.92 -3.21 -24.59
CA ALA A 81 9.32 -2.97 -24.93
C ALA A 81 9.89 -4.01 -25.92
N VAL A 82 9.51 -5.28 -25.78
CA VAL A 82 9.93 -6.36 -26.69
C VAL A 82 9.19 -6.30 -28.03
N SER A 83 7.91 -5.91 -28.03
CA SER A 83 7.08 -5.87 -29.25
C SER A 83 7.32 -4.65 -30.14
N SER A 84 8.04 -3.65 -29.63
CA SER A 84 8.30 -2.37 -30.32
C SER A 84 9.71 -2.26 -30.90
N GLY A 85 10.54 -3.29 -30.76
CA GLY A 85 11.90 -3.39 -31.31
C GLY A 85 11.98 -4.45 -32.39
#